data_AF-A0A7W6H2A2-F1
#
_entry.id   AF-A0A7W6H2A2-F1
#
_cell.length_a   1.000
_cell.length_b   1.000
_cell.length_c   1.000
_cell.angle_alpha   90.00
_cell.angle_beta   90.00
_cell.angle_gamma   90.00
#
_symmetry.space_group_name_H-M   'P 1'
#
loop_
_entity.id
_entity.type
_entity.pdbx_description
1 polymer ?
#
loop_
_entity_poly.entity_id
_entity_poly.type
_entity_poly.pdbx_seq_one_letter_code
_entity_poly.pdbx_strand_id
1 'polypeptide(L)'
;MPENVAVPRPTFVLLHFLGGSAREWRHVRTDLNAEADTLAVDLPGFGDAAGIARYSVDEMADHVVAAIVAAAPARWILVGHSMGAKVAMAITRRIEDGVLALPGLAGLALVAGSPPAPEPMEEERRARMLGWFKGSADESRRQAEEFVDANVVALGLDDRALAVEEVLRLDRRAWEAWLESGSKEDWRERIGVLATPALIVSGGEDADLGPVAQDELTRPHFRTVHAAVLEGAKHLLPLERAEQLARLLLQFAGSDAEGDDTDGPDGETLDSAYRDLIASDRVSPKLRAILLDRARPDDPAYAPQALTAPQFATLRRLVERLIPQETETPIDLAARLDAMMAEATGNGWRFEALPTDPDAYRHALDTLAELPLPGATSFAESDEATRDETIRRIAAGEIEAPGGPGRLDGAGLTLWFQEVLSDALRLYAAHPATMARIGYSGIANGGPGGAGFQGFRRVGIGEREPFEPLAAADRAR
;
A
#
# COMPACT_ATOMS: atom_id res chain seq x y z
N MET A 1 -35.75 5.28 2.63
CA MET A 1 -34.66 4.81 3.51
C MET A 1 -33.82 3.88 2.65
N PRO A 2 -32.68 4.31 2.10
CA PRO A 2 -31.79 3.36 1.45
C PRO A 2 -31.26 2.42 2.53
N GLU A 3 -31.35 1.12 2.30
CA GLU A 3 -30.76 0.11 3.17
C GLU A 3 -29.24 0.34 3.20
N ASN A 4 -28.71 0.53 4.40
CA ASN A 4 -27.29 0.71 4.66
C ASN A 4 -26.56 -0.55 4.16
N VAL A 5 -25.90 -0.49 3.00
CA VAL A 5 -25.13 -1.63 2.48
C VAL A 5 -23.95 -1.81 3.44
N ALA A 6 -24.04 -2.84 4.29
CA ALA A 6 -23.03 -3.12 5.29
C ALA A 6 -21.68 -3.36 4.61
N VAL A 7 -20.66 -2.59 5.00
CA VAL A 7 -19.27 -2.84 4.59
C VAL A 7 -18.95 -4.29 4.99
N PRO A 8 -18.47 -5.13 4.07
CA PRO A 8 -18.16 -6.51 4.40
C PRO A 8 -17.08 -6.52 5.50
N ARG A 9 -17.42 -7.21 6.57
CA ARG A 9 -16.58 -7.45 7.74
C ARG A 9 -15.19 -7.96 7.29
N PRO A 10 -14.08 -7.34 7.73
CA PRO A 10 -12.76 -7.78 7.31
C PRO A 10 -12.45 -9.18 7.86
N THR A 11 -11.72 -9.98 7.08
CA THR A 11 -11.13 -11.23 7.55
C THR A 11 -9.65 -11.05 7.83
N PHE A 12 -9.20 -11.32 9.05
CA PHE A 12 -7.77 -11.40 9.35
C PHE A 12 -7.24 -12.80 9.08
N VAL A 13 -6.29 -12.91 8.16
CA VAL A 13 -5.58 -14.17 7.88
C VAL A 13 -4.32 -14.19 8.73
N LEU A 14 -4.24 -15.09 9.72
CA LEU A 14 -3.27 -15.05 10.80
C LEU A 14 -2.20 -16.14 10.64
N LEU A 15 -0.94 -15.75 10.47
CA LEU A 15 0.23 -16.64 10.33
C LEU A 15 1.11 -16.57 11.58
N HIS A 16 1.47 -17.73 12.11
CA HIS A 16 2.14 -17.87 13.40
C HIS A 16 3.68 -17.76 13.34
N PHE A 17 4.33 -17.66 14.51
CA PHE A 17 5.80 -17.64 14.63
C PHE A 17 6.44 -19.04 14.56
N LEU A 18 7.78 -19.10 14.51
CA LEU A 18 8.53 -20.34 14.56
C LEU A 18 8.28 -21.13 15.86
N GLY A 19 7.72 -22.33 15.76
CA GLY A 19 7.42 -23.17 16.92
C GLY A 19 6.04 -22.89 17.53
N GLY A 20 5.30 -21.91 17.00
CA GLY A 20 3.90 -21.68 17.31
C GLY A 20 2.95 -22.50 16.43
N SER A 21 1.68 -22.13 16.48
CA SER A 21 0.61 -22.63 15.62
C SER A 21 -0.53 -21.61 15.58
N ALA A 22 -1.56 -21.86 14.77
CA ALA A 22 -2.79 -21.08 14.72
C ALA A 22 -3.44 -20.83 16.09
N ARG A 23 -3.12 -21.64 17.11
CA ARG A 23 -3.63 -21.52 18.48
C ARG A 23 -3.01 -20.38 19.29
N GLU A 24 -1.87 -19.83 18.87
CA GLU A 24 -1.31 -18.63 19.51
C GLU A 24 -2.28 -17.46 19.43
N TRP A 25 -3.04 -17.40 18.33
CA TRP A 25 -3.98 -16.33 18.05
C TRP A 25 -5.30 -16.45 18.82
N ARG A 26 -5.50 -17.45 19.70
CA ARG A 26 -6.81 -17.72 20.32
C ARG A 26 -7.40 -16.51 21.05
N HIS A 27 -6.56 -15.76 21.77
CA HIS A 27 -7.00 -14.59 22.54
C HIS A 27 -7.31 -13.43 21.59
N VAL A 28 -6.39 -13.14 20.67
CA VAL A 28 -6.60 -12.13 19.61
C VAL A 28 -7.87 -12.43 18.81
N ARG A 29 -8.10 -13.68 18.40
CA ARG A 29 -9.31 -14.10 17.68
C ARG A 29 -10.57 -13.91 18.51
N THR A 30 -10.50 -14.15 19.82
CA THR A 30 -11.63 -13.91 20.74
C THR A 30 -11.98 -12.42 20.77
N ASP A 31 -10.96 -11.57 20.87
CA ASP A 31 -11.12 -10.11 20.91
C ASP A 31 -11.58 -9.54 19.55
N LEU A 32 -11.14 -10.12 18.44
CA LEU A 32 -11.57 -9.74 17.08
C LEU A 32 -12.99 -10.22 16.74
N ASN A 33 -13.49 -11.31 17.37
CA ASN A 33 -14.71 -12.00 16.93
C ASN A 33 -15.99 -11.14 17.03
N ALA A 34 -15.97 -10.01 17.73
CA ALA A 34 -17.09 -9.06 17.70
C ALA A 34 -17.15 -8.29 16.37
N GLU A 35 -16.02 -8.02 15.72
CA GLU A 35 -15.88 -7.00 14.67
C GLU A 35 -15.24 -7.50 13.37
N ALA A 36 -14.54 -8.64 13.39
CA ALA A 36 -13.85 -9.21 12.22
C ALA A 36 -13.85 -10.74 12.19
N ASP A 37 -13.85 -11.31 10.99
CA ASP A 37 -13.66 -12.75 10.79
C ASP A 37 -12.17 -13.11 10.88
N THR A 38 -11.86 -14.36 11.21
CA THR A 38 -10.46 -14.80 11.33
C THR A 38 -10.22 -16.13 10.64
N LEU A 39 -9.10 -16.21 9.91
CA LEU A 39 -8.58 -17.41 9.30
C LEU A 39 -7.15 -17.63 9.81
N ALA A 40 -7.00 -18.41 10.89
CA ALA A 40 -5.68 -18.77 11.38
C ALA A 40 -5.17 -20.01 10.64
N VAL A 41 -3.94 -19.95 10.12
CA VAL A 41 -3.34 -20.97 9.27
C VAL A 41 -2.12 -21.56 9.96
N ASP A 42 -2.07 -22.89 10.06
CA ASP A 42 -0.86 -23.62 10.47
C ASP A 42 0.09 -23.75 9.28
N LEU A 43 1.33 -23.29 9.44
CA LEU A 43 2.36 -23.38 8.42
C LEU A 43 2.94 -24.81 8.36
N PRO A 44 3.43 -25.27 7.19
CA PRO A 44 4.02 -26.60 7.03
C PRO A 44 5.05 -26.95 8.12
N GLY A 45 4.84 -28.07 8.80
CA GLY A 45 5.70 -28.53 9.89
C GLY A 45 5.30 -28.04 11.29
N PHE A 46 4.20 -27.30 11.41
CA PHE A 46 3.71 -26.77 12.69
C PHE A 46 2.24 -27.07 12.90
N GLY A 47 1.79 -27.03 14.16
CA GLY A 47 0.39 -27.21 14.51
C GLY A 47 -0.23 -28.49 13.93
N ASP A 48 -1.41 -28.36 13.31
CA ASP A 48 -2.09 -29.46 12.62
C ASP A 48 -1.48 -29.75 11.22
N ALA A 49 -0.62 -28.87 10.72
CA ALA A 49 0.17 -29.03 9.51
C ALA A 49 1.56 -29.66 9.77
N ALA A 50 1.80 -30.22 10.96
CA ALA A 50 3.09 -30.84 11.33
C ALA A 50 3.54 -31.96 10.38
N GLY A 51 2.60 -32.69 9.77
CA GLY A 51 2.90 -33.74 8.79
C GLY A 51 3.17 -33.25 7.36
N ILE A 52 3.04 -31.94 7.10
CA ILE A 52 3.22 -31.36 5.77
C ILE A 52 4.69 -30.92 5.61
N ALA A 53 5.39 -31.55 4.68
CA ALA A 53 6.74 -31.13 4.28
C ALA A 53 6.69 -29.89 3.37
N ARG A 54 7.86 -29.32 3.03
CA ARG A 54 8.09 -28.10 2.21
C ARG A 54 8.12 -26.83 3.04
N TYR A 55 9.33 -26.43 3.43
CA TYR A 55 9.59 -25.47 4.51
C TYR A 55 10.30 -24.19 4.02
N SER A 56 10.50 -24.01 2.71
CA SER A 56 11.01 -22.72 2.21
C SER A 56 9.93 -21.64 2.33
N VAL A 57 10.33 -20.37 2.39
CA VAL A 57 9.37 -19.24 2.42
C VAL A 57 8.41 -19.30 1.23
N ASP A 58 8.93 -19.66 0.06
CA ASP A 58 8.19 -19.76 -1.19
C ASP A 58 7.08 -20.84 -1.13
N GLU A 59 7.41 -22.00 -0.56
CA GLU A 59 6.47 -23.13 -0.39
C GLU A 59 5.46 -22.88 0.75
N MET A 60 5.87 -22.23 1.84
CA MET A 60 4.94 -21.78 2.88
C MET A 60 3.94 -20.76 2.33
N ALA A 61 4.40 -19.86 1.46
CA ALA A 61 3.53 -18.90 0.78
C ALA A 61 2.46 -19.61 -0.08
N ASP A 62 2.84 -20.63 -0.85
CA ASP A 62 1.91 -21.43 -1.64
C ASP A 62 0.85 -22.14 -0.76
N HIS A 63 1.28 -22.65 0.40
CA HIS A 63 0.38 -23.29 1.37
C HIS A 63 -0.68 -22.30 1.89
N VAL A 64 -0.25 -21.11 2.30
CA VAL A 64 -1.14 -20.05 2.80
C VAL A 64 -2.08 -19.56 1.70
N VAL A 65 -1.57 -19.38 0.47
CA VAL A 65 -2.37 -18.98 -0.69
C VAL A 65 -3.49 -19.99 -0.95
N ALA A 66 -3.21 -21.30 -0.86
CA ALA A 66 -4.24 -22.32 -1.01
C ALA A 66 -5.36 -22.19 0.05
N ALA A 67 -5.00 -21.87 1.30
CA ALA A 67 -5.97 -21.62 2.36
C ALA A 67 -6.82 -20.36 2.10
N ILE A 68 -6.20 -19.27 1.64
CA ILE A 68 -6.91 -18.02 1.28
C ILE A 68 -7.86 -18.24 0.10
N VAL A 69 -7.43 -18.96 -0.93
CA VAL A 69 -8.29 -19.31 -2.09
C VAL A 69 -9.49 -20.14 -1.66
N ALA A 70 -9.29 -21.10 -0.76
CA ALA A 70 -10.38 -21.95 -0.27
C ALA A 70 -11.40 -21.17 0.58
N ALA A 71 -10.94 -20.20 1.37
CA ALA A 71 -11.81 -19.35 2.18
C ALA A 71 -12.48 -18.21 1.39
N ALA A 72 -11.83 -17.73 0.32
CA ALA A 72 -12.27 -16.65 -0.57
C ALA A 72 -12.84 -15.41 0.15
N PRO A 73 -12.09 -14.80 1.11
CA PRO A 73 -12.57 -13.64 1.85
C PRO A 73 -12.74 -12.42 0.92
N ALA A 74 -13.85 -11.68 1.08
CA ALA A 74 -14.17 -10.53 0.24
C ALA A 74 -13.26 -9.32 0.50
N ARG A 75 -12.92 -9.09 1.77
CA ARG A 75 -11.97 -8.09 2.24
C ARG A 75 -11.14 -8.73 3.35
N TRP A 76 -9.82 -8.65 3.26
CA TRP A 76 -8.95 -9.32 4.20
C TRP A 76 -7.63 -8.60 4.43
N ILE A 77 -7.07 -8.81 5.62
CA ILE A 77 -5.77 -8.33 6.04
C ILE A 77 -4.91 -9.54 6.35
N LEU A 78 -3.72 -9.58 5.77
CA LEU A 78 -2.75 -10.63 6.05
C LEU A 78 -1.94 -10.23 7.29
N VAL A 79 -1.93 -11.06 8.31
CA VAL A 79 -1.21 -10.84 9.56
C VAL A 79 -0.13 -11.91 9.67
N GLY A 80 1.14 -11.49 9.72
CA GLY A 80 2.26 -12.40 9.86
C GLY A 80 3.05 -12.11 11.14
N HIS A 81 3.25 -13.13 11.97
CA HIS A 81 4.08 -13.05 13.16
C HIS A 81 5.45 -13.69 12.91
N SER A 82 6.55 -12.96 13.15
CA SER A 82 7.92 -13.48 13.06
C SER A 82 8.17 -14.16 11.69
N MET A 83 8.47 -15.46 11.65
CA MET A 83 8.55 -16.27 10.43
C MET A 83 7.37 -16.03 9.46
N GLY A 84 6.14 -15.97 9.99
CA GLY A 84 4.93 -15.71 9.21
C GLY A 84 4.92 -14.33 8.54
N ALA A 85 5.64 -13.34 9.09
CA ALA A 85 5.78 -12.00 8.48
C ALA A 85 6.55 -12.05 7.16
N LYS A 86 7.66 -12.81 7.10
CA LYS A 86 8.45 -12.99 5.87
C LYS A 86 7.62 -13.68 4.79
N VAL A 87 6.87 -14.72 5.16
CA VAL A 87 5.91 -15.41 4.27
C VAL A 87 4.82 -14.45 3.79
N ALA A 88 4.27 -13.64 4.69
CA ALA A 88 3.21 -12.68 4.36
C ALA A 88 3.69 -11.62 3.36
N MET A 89 4.89 -11.04 3.54
CA MET A 89 5.46 -10.10 2.59
C MET A 89 5.71 -10.72 1.21
N ALA A 90 6.17 -11.98 1.16
CA ALA A 90 6.36 -12.71 -0.09
C ALA A 90 5.02 -12.90 -0.85
N ILE A 91 3.94 -13.23 -0.14
CA ILE A 91 2.60 -13.34 -0.72
C ILE A 91 2.14 -11.97 -1.27
N THR A 92 2.26 -10.91 -0.47
CA THR A 92 1.85 -9.55 -0.87
C THR A 92 2.57 -9.10 -2.13
N ARG A 93 3.89 -9.28 -2.22
CA ARG A 93 4.65 -8.96 -3.44
C ARG A 93 4.13 -9.70 -4.67
N ARG A 94 3.82 -11.00 -4.55
CA ARG A 94 3.29 -11.79 -5.67
C ARG A 94 1.89 -11.32 -6.10
N ILE A 95 1.10 -10.79 -5.18
CA ILE A 95 -0.19 -10.14 -5.50
C ILE A 95 0.06 -8.83 -6.25
N GLU A 96 0.97 -7.98 -5.78
CA GLU A 96 1.32 -6.70 -6.45
C GLU A 96 1.97 -6.89 -7.82
N ASP A 97 2.77 -7.94 -8.00
CA ASP A 97 3.30 -8.37 -9.31
C ASP A 97 2.21 -8.86 -10.27
N GLY A 98 0.99 -9.14 -9.77
CA GLY A 98 -0.08 -9.78 -10.54
C GLY A 98 0.15 -11.27 -10.80
N VAL A 99 1.11 -11.90 -10.12
CA VAL A 99 1.36 -13.36 -10.19
C VAL A 99 0.22 -14.12 -9.51
N LEU A 100 -0.28 -13.60 -8.39
CA LEU A 100 -1.41 -14.15 -7.65
C LEU A 100 -2.65 -13.27 -7.83
N ALA A 101 -3.72 -13.85 -8.39
CA ALA A 101 -5.00 -13.19 -8.53
C ALA A 101 -5.86 -13.37 -7.26
N LEU A 102 -5.46 -12.71 -6.17
CA LEU A 102 -6.17 -12.71 -4.89
C LEU A 102 -6.74 -11.31 -4.59
N PRO A 103 -7.95 -10.99 -5.07
CA PRO A 103 -8.57 -9.70 -4.76
C PRO A 103 -8.93 -9.59 -3.27
N GLY A 104 -9.14 -8.36 -2.81
CA GLY A 104 -9.64 -8.09 -1.46
C GLY A 104 -8.57 -7.94 -0.38
N LEU A 105 -7.27 -8.08 -0.70
CA LEU A 105 -6.20 -7.72 0.22
C LEU A 105 -6.26 -6.21 0.49
N ALA A 106 -6.56 -5.84 1.73
CA ALA A 106 -6.68 -4.45 2.17
C ALA A 106 -5.40 -3.94 2.83
N GLY A 107 -4.68 -4.82 3.53
CA GLY A 107 -3.46 -4.43 4.25
C GLY A 107 -2.65 -5.62 4.74
N LEU A 108 -1.47 -5.30 5.25
CA LEU A 108 -0.53 -6.25 5.84
C LEU A 108 -0.22 -5.84 7.27
N ALA A 109 -0.32 -6.74 8.25
CA ALA A 109 0.12 -6.50 9.61
C ALA A 109 1.28 -7.43 9.97
N LEU A 110 2.41 -6.85 10.36
CA LEU A 110 3.64 -7.56 10.73
C LEU A 110 3.83 -7.46 12.23
N VAL A 111 3.78 -8.59 12.92
CA VAL A 111 3.87 -8.69 14.37
C VAL A 111 5.24 -9.29 14.71
N ALA A 112 6.11 -8.52 15.35
CA ALA A 112 7.51 -8.91 15.63
C ALA A 112 8.16 -9.62 14.43
N GLY A 113 8.00 -9.03 13.23
CA GLY A 113 8.18 -9.72 11.97
C GLY A 113 9.63 -10.01 11.60
N SER A 114 9.91 -11.20 11.08
CA SER A 114 11.20 -11.47 10.45
C SER A 114 11.34 -10.58 9.19
N PRO A 115 12.43 -9.80 9.05
CA PRO A 115 12.57 -8.85 7.96
C PRO A 115 12.79 -9.56 6.61
N PRO A 116 12.66 -8.88 5.46
CA PRO A 116 13.08 -9.42 4.16
C PRO A 116 14.56 -9.83 4.13
N ALA A 117 15.42 -9.17 4.89
CA ALA A 117 16.82 -9.53 5.05
C ALA A 117 17.01 -10.85 5.83
N PRO A 118 18.24 -11.41 5.83
CA PRO A 118 18.62 -12.40 6.84
C PRO A 118 18.36 -11.88 8.26
N GLU A 119 17.85 -12.74 9.14
CA GLU A 119 17.55 -12.36 10.53
C GLU A 119 18.83 -12.00 11.30
N PRO A 120 18.80 -10.96 12.16
CA PRO A 120 19.93 -10.53 12.98
C PRO A 120 20.12 -11.47 14.20
N MET A 121 20.23 -12.77 13.95
CA MET A 121 20.42 -13.80 14.97
C MET A 121 21.89 -14.22 15.04
N GLU A 122 22.47 -14.17 16.24
CA GLU A 122 23.83 -14.63 16.51
C GLU A 122 24.04 -16.11 16.13
N GLU A 123 25.14 -16.42 15.46
CA GLU A 123 25.39 -17.76 14.91
C GLU A 123 25.58 -18.82 16.00
N GLU A 124 26.12 -18.47 17.17
CA GLU A 124 26.19 -19.37 18.32
C GLU A 124 24.80 -19.73 18.86
N ARG A 125 23.87 -18.76 18.90
CA ARG A 125 22.48 -18.99 19.31
C ARG A 125 21.78 -19.90 18.30
N ARG A 126 21.98 -19.65 17.01
CA ARG A 126 21.49 -20.48 15.90
C ARG A 126 22.01 -21.92 16.01
N ALA A 127 23.32 -22.09 16.16
CA ALA A 127 23.95 -23.41 16.29
C ALA A 127 23.43 -24.20 17.50
N ARG A 128 23.19 -23.51 18.62
CA ARG A 128 22.56 -24.11 19.80
C ARG A 128 21.14 -24.59 19.52
N MET A 129 20.31 -23.76 18.89
CA MET A 129 18.93 -24.09 18.53
C MET A 129 18.84 -25.23 17.52
N LEU A 130 19.79 -25.34 16.58
CA LEU A 130 19.92 -26.50 15.67
C LEU A 130 20.25 -27.82 16.40
N GLY A 131 20.78 -27.73 17.62
CA GLY A 131 21.04 -28.87 18.50
C GLY A 131 19.80 -29.39 19.23
N TRP A 132 18.72 -28.62 19.28
CA TRP A 132 17.55 -28.94 20.10
C TRP A 132 16.69 -30.07 19.50
N PHE A 133 15.88 -30.67 20.38
CA PHE A 133 14.91 -31.73 20.07
C PHE A 133 15.51 -33.01 19.48
N LYS A 134 16.80 -33.27 19.75
CA LYS A 134 17.54 -34.50 19.38
C LYS A 134 17.57 -35.54 20.51
N GLY A 135 17.34 -35.09 21.74
CA GLY A 135 17.52 -35.89 22.95
C GLY A 135 16.25 -36.53 23.47
N SER A 136 16.21 -36.76 24.79
CA SER A 136 15.04 -37.32 25.47
C SER A 136 13.82 -36.38 25.44
N ALA A 137 12.63 -36.92 25.74
CA ALA A 137 11.42 -36.10 25.87
C ALA A 137 11.56 -35.02 26.96
N ASP A 138 12.18 -35.35 28.09
CA ASP A 138 12.44 -34.39 29.18
C ASP A 138 13.41 -33.28 28.76
N GLU A 139 14.42 -33.61 27.96
CA GLU A 139 15.34 -32.62 27.40
C GLU A 139 14.66 -31.71 26.39
N SER A 140 13.85 -32.27 25.49
CA SER A 140 13.08 -31.52 24.52
C SER A 140 12.10 -30.57 25.20
N ARG A 141 11.44 -31.00 26.29
CA ARG A 141 10.57 -30.14 27.11
C ARG A 141 11.33 -28.98 27.74
N ARG A 142 12.50 -29.23 28.34
CA ARG A 142 13.34 -28.15 28.88
C ARG A 142 13.76 -27.14 27.81
N GLN A 143 14.10 -27.61 26.62
CA GLN A 143 14.46 -26.74 25.48
C GLN A 143 13.27 -25.91 24.98
N ALA A 144 12.08 -26.51 24.91
CA ALA A 144 10.85 -25.79 24.57
C ALA A 144 10.50 -24.73 25.62
N GLU A 145 10.63 -25.06 26.91
CA GLU A 145 10.48 -24.10 28.01
C GLU A 145 11.50 -22.96 27.93
N GLU A 146 12.78 -23.28 27.70
CA GLU A 146 13.83 -22.28 27.50
C GLU A 146 13.51 -21.36 26.32
N PHE A 147 13.02 -21.91 25.21
CA PHE A 147 12.63 -21.13 24.03
C PHE A 147 11.48 -20.16 24.33
N VAL A 148 10.40 -20.65 24.94
CA VAL A 148 9.23 -19.82 25.25
C VAL A 148 9.61 -18.73 26.26
N ASP A 149 10.29 -19.10 27.36
CA ASP A 149 10.63 -18.17 28.44
C ASP A 149 11.61 -17.08 27.98
N ALA A 150 12.53 -17.40 27.06
CA ALA A 150 13.42 -16.39 26.48
C ALA A 150 12.67 -15.31 25.68
N ASN A 151 11.56 -15.70 25.03
CA ASN A 151 10.82 -14.87 24.07
C ASN A 151 9.62 -14.11 24.68
N VAL A 152 9.43 -14.17 26.01
CA VAL A 152 8.37 -13.43 26.71
C VAL A 152 8.90 -12.65 27.92
N VAL A 153 8.17 -11.61 28.33
CA VAL A 153 8.34 -11.00 29.66
C VAL A 153 7.64 -11.86 30.70
N ALA A 154 6.37 -12.16 30.48
CA ALA A 154 5.57 -13.02 31.34
C ALA A 154 4.33 -13.54 30.60
N LEU A 155 3.97 -14.80 30.86
CA LEU A 155 2.72 -15.40 30.41
C LEU A 155 1.96 -16.02 31.59
N GLY A 156 0.65 -16.13 31.47
CA GLY A 156 -0.16 -16.97 32.35
C GLY A 156 0.26 -18.45 32.23
N LEU A 157 0.01 -19.24 33.28
CA LEU A 157 0.44 -20.65 33.31
C LEU A 157 -0.12 -21.47 32.15
N ASP A 158 -1.40 -21.27 31.81
CA ASP A 158 -2.06 -21.99 30.71
C ASP A 158 -1.49 -21.57 29.36
N ASP A 159 -1.20 -20.28 29.17
CA ASP A 159 -0.66 -19.76 27.92
C ASP A 159 0.78 -20.21 27.69
N ARG A 160 1.59 -20.22 28.76
CA ARG A 160 2.93 -20.79 28.75
C ARG A 160 2.90 -22.28 28.45
N ALA A 161 2.04 -23.04 29.13
CA ALA A 161 1.92 -24.47 28.93
C ALA A 161 1.54 -24.80 27.48
N LEU A 162 0.56 -24.09 26.91
CA LEU A 162 0.19 -24.24 25.52
C LEU A 162 1.36 -23.93 24.58
N ALA A 163 2.03 -22.79 24.75
CA ALA A 163 3.17 -22.42 23.89
C ALA A 163 4.26 -23.49 23.90
N VAL A 164 4.58 -24.05 25.08
CA VAL A 164 5.54 -25.15 25.22
C VAL A 164 5.05 -26.42 24.51
N GLU A 165 3.77 -26.75 24.62
CA GLU A 165 3.20 -27.92 23.95
C GLU A 165 3.19 -27.79 22.42
N GLU A 166 2.91 -26.60 21.87
CA GLU A 166 2.96 -26.37 20.43
C GLU A 166 4.40 -26.48 19.90
N VAL A 167 5.40 -25.97 20.64
CA VAL A 167 6.82 -26.16 20.30
C VAL A 167 7.20 -27.64 20.33
N LEU A 168 6.65 -28.44 21.24
CA LEU A 168 6.93 -29.88 21.29
C LEU A 168 6.25 -30.68 20.17
N ARG A 169 5.24 -30.10 19.51
CA ARG A 169 4.42 -30.76 18.48
C ARG A 169 4.92 -30.53 17.06
N LEU A 170 5.85 -29.59 16.85
CA LEU A 170 6.42 -29.28 15.55
C LEU A 170 7.20 -30.46 14.94
N ASP A 171 7.29 -30.49 13.61
CA ASP A 171 8.26 -31.33 12.91
C ASP A 171 9.65 -30.70 13.02
N ARG A 172 10.58 -31.40 13.66
CA ARG A 172 11.97 -30.97 13.84
C ARG A 172 12.63 -30.54 12.54
N ARG A 173 12.25 -31.14 11.40
CA ARG A 173 12.78 -30.77 10.08
C ARG A 173 12.37 -29.36 9.66
N ALA A 174 11.18 -28.89 10.05
CA ALA A 174 10.74 -27.53 9.79
C ALA A 174 11.53 -26.53 10.63
N TRP A 175 11.78 -26.86 11.90
CA TRP A 175 12.66 -26.10 12.78
C TRP A 175 14.08 -25.98 12.21
N GLU A 176 14.68 -27.10 11.80
CA GLU A 176 16.00 -27.12 11.14
C GLU A 176 15.99 -26.29 9.84
N ALA A 177 14.99 -26.49 8.97
CA ALA A 177 14.92 -25.79 7.69
C ALA A 177 14.81 -24.27 7.83
N TRP A 178 14.07 -23.76 8.82
CA TRP A 178 14.01 -22.32 9.08
C TRP A 178 15.36 -21.77 9.56
N LEU A 179 16.02 -22.46 10.48
CA LEU A 179 17.30 -22.01 11.04
C LEU A 179 18.46 -22.13 10.05
N GLU A 180 18.45 -23.14 9.17
CA GLU A 180 19.50 -23.36 8.17
C GLU A 180 19.30 -22.54 6.88
N SER A 181 18.05 -22.29 6.49
CA SER A 181 17.70 -21.63 5.22
C SER A 181 16.77 -20.43 5.42
N GLY A 182 15.54 -20.62 5.89
CA GLY A 182 14.48 -19.58 5.79
C GLY A 182 14.83 -18.24 6.45
N SER A 183 15.39 -18.29 7.66
CA SER A 183 15.88 -17.09 8.38
C SER A 183 17.09 -16.42 7.71
N LYS A 184 17.79 -17.12 6.80
CA LYS A 184 18.97 -16.63 6.07
C LYS A 184 18.67 -16.22 4.63
N GLU A 185 17.48 -16.52 4.12
CA GLU A 185 17.05 -16.09 2.81
C GLU A 185 16.96 -14.56 2.75
N ASP A 186 17.61 -13.98 1.74
CA ASP A 186 17.57 -12.55 1.45
C ASP A 186 16.52 -12.26 0.37
N TRP A 187 15.40 -11.70 0.82
CA TRP A 187 14.26 -11.36 -0.01
C TRP A 187 14.20 -9.87 -0.34
N ARG A 188 15.20 -9.05 0.04
CA ARG A 188 15.14 -7.59 -0.09
C ARG A 188 14.90 -7.13 -1.52
N GLU A 189 15.65 -7.68 -2.48
CA GLU A 189 15.48 -7.35 -3.90
C GLU A 189 14.15 -7.88 -4.46
N ARG A 190 13.74 -9.08 -4.02
CA ARG A 190 12.52 -9.73 -4.53
C ARG A 190 11.26 -9.04 -4.03
N ILE A 191 11.23 -8.64 -2.75
CA ILE A 191 10.12 -7.92 -2.12
C ILE A 191 10.11 -6.46 -2.58
N GLY A 192 11.27 -5.80 -2.63
CA GLY A 192 11.36 -4.39 -3.01
C GLY A 192 10.55 -3.50 -2.05
N VAL A 193 9.83 -2.53 -2.59
CA VAL A 193 8.91 -1.68 -1.82
C VAL A 193 7.46 -2.03 -2.16
N LEU A 194 6.69 -2.41 -1.14
CA LEU A 194 5.28 -2.78 -1.25
C LEU A 194 4.38 -1.54 -1.19
N ALA A 195 3.36 -1.52 -2.06
CA ALA A 195 2.35 -0.46 -2.13
C ALA A 195 1.13 -0.71 -1.23
N THR A 196 0.98 -1.95 -0.75
CA THR A 196 -0.02 -2.35 0.25
C THR A 196 0.30 -1.69 1.59
N PRO A 197 -0.66 -0.99 2.24
CA PRO A 197 -0.44 -0.40 3.55
C PRO A 197 -0.01 -1.46 4.57
N ALA A 198 0.90 -1.08 5.46
CA ALA A 198 1.40 -1.98 6.49
C ALA A 198 1.20 -1.42 7.90
N LEU A 199 0.81 -2.29 8.82
CA LEU A 199 0.95 -2.08 10.26
C LEU A 199 2.14 -2.90 10.76
N ILE A 200 3.14 -2.26 11.36
CA ILE A 200 4.27 -2.91 12.01
C ILE A 200 4.08 -2.81 13.52
N VAL A 201 4.00 -3.95 14.20
CA VAL A 201 3.86 -4.03 15.66
C VAL A 201 5.05 -4.77 16.25
N SER A 202 5.78 -4.13 17.17
CA SER A 202 6.95 -4.72 17.85
C SER A 202 6.79 -4.70 19.37
N GLY A 203 7.38 -5.67 20.07
CA GLY A 203 7.49 -5.63 21.53
C GLY A 203 8.65 -4.73 21.96
N GLY A 204 8.42 -3.86 22.94
CA GLY A 204 9.46 -2.94 23.43
C GLY A 204 10.68 -3.64 24.03
N GLU A 205 10.51 -4.89 24.50
CA GLU A 205 11.55 -5.70 25.14
C GLU A 205 12.10 -6.81 24.22
N ASP A 206 11.66 -6.85 22.95
CA ASP A 206 12.16 -7.81 21.96
C ASP A 206 13.58 -7.43 21.54
N ALA A 207 14.51 -8.39 21.63
CA ALA A 207 15.91 -8.16 21.37
C ALA A 207 16.22 -8.16 19.87
N ASP A 208 16.02 -9.30 19.20
CA ASP A 208 16.46 -9.52 17.81
C ASP A 208 15.50 -8.83 16.82
N LEU A 209 14.22 -8.72 17.16
CA LEU A 209 13.15 -8.23 16.26
C LEU A 209 12.34 -7.07 16.85
N GLY A 210 12.92 -6.36 17.81
CA GLY A 210 12.35 -5.17 18.44
C GLY A 210 12.24 -3.93 17.54
N PRO A 211 11.82 -2.77 18.09
CA PRO A 211 11.44 -1.59 17.31
C PRO A 211 12.53 -1.10 16.36
N VAL A 212 13.78 -1.07 16.83
CA VAL A 212 14.94 -0.63 16.04
C VAL A 212 15.15 -1.54 14.83
N ALA A 213 15.12 -2.86 15.04
CA ALA A 213 15.29 -3.82 13.96
C ALA A 213 14.14 -3.74 12.94
N GLN A 214 12.90 -3.53 13.39
CA GLN A 214 11.76 -3.33 12.48
C GLN A 214 11.89 -2.04 11.66
N ASP A 215 12.28 -0.93 12.29
CA ASP A 215 12.48 0.36 11.59
C ASP A 215 13.63 0.29 10.57
N GLU A 216 14.71 -0.42 10.87
CA GLU A 216 15.89 -0.53 10.00
C GLU A 216 15.72 -1.57 8.89
N LEU A 217 15.13 -2.73 9.20
CA LEU A 217 15.17 -3.90 8.31
C LEU A 217 13.83 -4.21 7.63
N THR A 218 12.71 -3.75 8.19
CA THR A 218 11.36 -4.07 7.68
C THR A 218 10.68 -2.85 7.07
N ARG A 219 10.61 -1.73 7.80
CA ARG A 219 9.92 -0.49 7.39
C ARG A 219 10.34 0.05 6.01
N PRO A 220 11.61 0.00 5.57
CA PRO A 220 12.00 0.51 4.25
C PRO A 220 11.34 -0.20 3.06
N HIS A 221 10.74 -1.37 3.29
CA HIS A 221 10.06 -2.17 2.27
C HIS A 221 8.60 -1.79 2.06
N PHE A 222 8.13 -0.65 2.60
CA PHE A 222 6.73 -0.22 2.53
C PHE A 222 6.62 1.26 2.18
N ARG A 223 5.67 1.60 1.30
CA ARG A 223 5.34 3.00 1.01
C ARG A 223 4.57 3.67 2.16
N THR A 224 3.65 2.93 2.78
CA THR A 224 2.77 3.43 3.84
C THR A 224 2.87 2.51 5.05
N VAL A 225 3.27 3.07 6.18
CA VAL A 225 3.50 2.31 7.42
C VAL A 225 2.84 3.00 8.61
N HIS A 226 2.01 2.25 9.32
CA HIS A 226 1.63 2.51 10.70
C HIS A 226 2.56 1.68 11.60
N ALA A 227 3.17 2.29 12.60
CA ALA A 227 4.06 1.59 13.53
C ALA A 227 3.52 1.71 14.95
N ALA A 228 3.57 0.61 15.70
CA ALA A 228 3.18 0.57 17.10
C ALA A 228 4.16 -0.29 17.91
N VAL A 229 4.49 0.19 19.11
CA VAL A 229 5.32 -0.54 20.07
C VAL A 229 4.46 -0.95 21.25
N LEU A 230 4.46 -2.25 21.58
CA LEU A 230 3.78 -2.79 22.75
C LEU A 230 4.76 -2.91 23.91
N GLU A 231 4.69 -1.96 24.82
CA GLU A 231 5.61 -1.85 25.96
C GLU A 231 5.46 -3.00 26.96
N GLY A 232 6.60 -3.43 27.52
CA GLY A 232 6.69 -4.53 28.49
C GLY A 232 6.33 -5.90 27.93
N ALA A 233 6.41 -6.07 26.61
CA ALA A 233 6.25 -7.34 25.92
C ALA A 233 7.48 -7.62 25.05
N LYS A 234 7.82 -8.90 24.87
CA LYS A 234 8.89 -9.32 23.97
C LYS A 234 8.29 -9.78 22.64
N HIS A 235 8.55 -11.03 22.26
CA HIS A 235 8.33 -11.52 20.91
C HIS A 235 6.91 -12.07 20.74
N LEU A 236 6.36 -12.78 21.74
CA LEU A 236 5.09 -13.52 21.60
C LEU A 236 3.87 -12.61 21.85
N LEU A 237 3.78 -11.51 21.11
CA LEU A 237 2.76 -10.47 21.24
C LEU A 237 1.30 -10.99 21.21
N PRO A 238 0.93 -11.98 20.38
CA PRO A 238 -0.43 -12.55 20.41
C PRO A 238 -0.82 -13.18 21.76
N LEU A 239 0.17 -13.57 22.58
CA LEU A 239 -0.04 -14.11 23.92
C LEU A 239 0.20 -13.06 25.01
N GLU A 240 1.21 -12.21 24.86
CA GLU A 240 1.60 -11.24 25.89
C GLU A 240 0.68 -10.00 25.94
N ARG A 241 0.11 -9.60 24.80
CA ARG A 241 -0.63 -8.35 24.62
C ARG A 241 -1.80 -8.49 23.64
N ALA A 242 -2.52 -9.61 23.71
CA ALA A 242 -3.60 -9.98 22.80
C ALA A 242 -4.62 -8.85 22.56
N GLU A 243 -5.16 -8.26 23.63
CA GLU A 243 -6.20 -7.22 23.56
C GLU A 243 -5.69 -5.94 22.89
N GLN A 244 -4.45 -5.53 23.18
CA GLN A 244 -3.82 -4.36 22.56
C GLN A 244 -3.56 -4.62 21.07
N LEU A 245 -3.06 -5.81 20.74
CA LEU A 245 -2.82 -6.22 19.36
C LEU A 245 -4.12 -6.29 18.55
N ALA A 246 -5.18 -6.88 19.09
CA ALA A 246 -6.49 -6.95 18.45
C ALA A 246 -7.05 -5.55 18.17
N ARG A 247 -6.94 -4.62 19.12
CA ARG A 247 -7.31 -3.21 18.90
C ARG A 247 -6.52 -2.56 17.77
N LEU A 248 -5.21 -2.73 17.73
CA LEU A 248 -4.38 -2.18 16.66
C LEU A 248 -4.77 -2.75 15.29
N LEU A 249 -5.05 -4.06 15.23
CA LEU A 249 -5.52 -4.71 14.01
C LEU A 249 -6.87 -4.15 13.55
N LEU A 250 -7.83 -3.96 14.46
CA LEU A 250 -9.13 -3.36 14.15
C LEU A 250 -9.00 -1.90 13.73
N GLN A 251 -8.18 -1.11 14.41
CA GLN A 251 -7.89 0.28 14.03
C GLN A 251 -7.28 0.36 12.63
N PHE A 252 -6.32 -0.51 12.34
CA PHE A 252 -5.72 -0.60 11.01
C PHE A 252 -6.70 -1.09 9.94
N ALA A 253 -7.61 -2.00 10.28
CA ALA A 253 -8.70 -2.38 9.39
C ALA A 253 -9.75 -1.27 9.22
N GLY A 254 -9.87 -0.41 10.22
CA GLY A 254 -10.76 0.75 10.28
C GLY A 254 -10.21 1.92 9.49
N SER A 255 -8.90 2.18 9.47
CA SER A 255 -8.31 3.32 8.75
C SER A 255 -8.52 3.32 7.22
N ASP A 256 -8.92 2.18 6.65
CA ASP A 256 -9.38 2.08 5.25
C ASP A 256 -10.92 2.12 5.09
N ALA A 257 -11.68 1.81 6.15
CA ALA A 257 -13.15 1.75 6.16
C ALA A 257 -13.80 3.06 6.64
N GLU A 258 -13.11 3.73 7.56
CA GLU A 258 -13.20 5.12 7.95
C GLU A 258 -11.90 5.73 7.44
N GLY A 259 -11.93 6.30 6.24
CA GLY A 259 -10.86 7.21 5.85
C GLY A 259 -10.84 8.31 6.89
N ASP A 260 -9.82 8.30 7.73
CA ASP A 260 -9.40 9.39 8.62
C ASP A 260 -10.53 10.38 8.97
N ASP A 261 -11.44 9.99 9.87
CA ASP A 261 -12.34 10.90 10.58
C ASP A 261 -11.58 11.53 11.78
N THR A 262 -10.26 11.73 11.67
CA THR A 262 -9.51 12.65 12.53
C THR A 262 -9.34 13.97 11.82
N ASP A 263 -10.36 14.84 11.90
CA ASP A 263 -10.27 16.31 11.92
C ASP A 263 -9.09 16.93 11.12
N GLY A 264 -8.93 16.49 9.87
CA GLY A 264 -7.98 16.99 8.88
C GLY A 264 -8.77 17.53 7.70
N PRO A 265 -8.45 18.71 7.17
CA PRO A 265 -9.31 19.38 6.20
C PRO A 265 -9.39 18.54 4.93
N ASP A 266 -10.62 18.40 4.46
CA ASP A 266 -11.12 17.40 3.57
C ASP A 266 -10.23 17.15 2.32
N GLY A 267 -10.13 15.89 1.90
CA GLY A 267 -9.65 15.43 0.59
C GLY A 267 -10.86 15.02 -0.27
N GLU A 268 -10.84 15.07 -1.61
CA GLU A 268 -12.06 14.87 -2.43
C GLU A 268 -12.50 13.42 -2.29
N THR A 269 -13.38 13.17 -1.32
CA THR A 269 -13.82 11.83 -0.99
C THR A 269 -14.59 11.34 -2.20
N LEU A 270 -14.01 10.38 -2.91
CA LEU A 270 -14.64 9.74 -4.06
C LEU A 270 -16.08 9.38 -3.69
N ASP A 271 -17.06 9.90 -4.44
CA ASP A 271 -18.48 9.73 -4.14
C ASP A 271 -18.84 8.24 -3.95
N SER A 272 -19.68 7.93 -2.96
CA SER A 272 -19.98 6.55 -2.58
C SER A 272 -20.58 5.73 -3.73
N ALA A 273 -21.50 6.31 -4.50
CA ALA A 273 -22.09 5.62 -5.66
C ALA A 273 -21.05 5.34 -6.76
N TYR A 274 -20.01 6.18 -6.86
CA TYR A 274 -18.93 5.97 -7.80
C TYR A 274 -17.89 4.95 -7.30
N ARG A 275 -17.64 4.89 -5.98
CA ARG A 275 -16.90 3.79 -5.35
C ARG A 275 -17.60 2.44 -5.60
N ASP A 276 -18.92 2.39 -5.46
CA ASP A 276 -19.72 1.19 -5.72
C ASP A 276 -19.60 0.74 -7.18
N LEU A 277 -19.63 1.69 -8.13
CA LEU A 277 -19.39 1.37 -9.54
C LEU A 277 -18.02 0.73 -9.76
N ILE A 278 -16.96 1.31 -9.19
CA ILE A 278 -15.58 0.79 -9.27
C ILE A 278 -15.46 -0.60 -8.65
N ALA A 279 -16.13 -0.83 -7.52
CA ALA A 279 -16.16 -2.12 -6.82
C ALA A 279 -16.99 -3.19 -7.55
N SER A 280 -17.91 -2.80 -8.43
CA SER A 280 -18.81 -3.72 -9.13
C SER A 280 -18.09 -4.68 -10.08
N ASP A 281 -18.76 -5.80 -10.40
CA ASP A 281 -18.31 -6.82 -11.37
C ASP A 281 -18.25 -6.33 -12.83
N ARG A 282 -18.66 -5.08 -13.09
CA ARG A 282 -18.58 -4.43 -14.41
C ARG A 282 -17.26 -3.73 -14.67
N VAL A 283 -16.44 -3.56 -13.64
CA VAL A 283 -15.10 -3.02 -13.75
C VAL A 283 -14.12 -4.17 -13.57
N SER A 284 -13.31 -4.43 -14.59
CA SER A 284 -12.33 -5.51 -14.54
C SER A 284 -11.38 -5.34 -13.34
N PRO A 285 -10.90 -6.42 -12.71
CA PRO A 285 -10.02 -6.32 -11.54
C PRO A 285 -8.79 -5.44 -11.76
N LYS A 286 -8.18 -5.52 -12.95
CA LYS A 286 -7.02 -4.69 -13.32
C LYS A 286 -7.37 -3.20 -13.40
N LEU A 287 -8.48 -2.85 -14.05
CA LEU A 287 -8.92 -1.46 -14.13
C LEU A 287 -9.33 -0.94 -12.75
N ARG A 288 -10.03 -1.76 -11.95
CA ARG A 288 -10.40 -1.43 -10.57
C ARG A 288 -9.19 -1.05 -9.73
N ALA A 289 -8.13 -1.86 -9.76
CA ALA A 289 -6.90 -1.59 -9.02
C ALA A 289 -6.28 -0.24 -9.43
N ILE A 290 -6.20 0.05 -10.74
CA ILE A 290 -5.67 1.33 -11.25
C ILE A 290 -6.53 2.53 -10.79
N LEU A 291 -7.86 2.39 -10.82
CA LEU A 291 -8.76 3.45 -10.40
C LEU A 291 -8.65 3.71 -8.90
N LEU A 292 -8.62 2.65 -8.08
CA LEU A 292 -8.48 2.79 -6.63
C LEU A 292 -7.14 3.42 -6.24
N ASP A 293 -6.04 3.04 -6.89
CA ASP A 293 -4.73 3.65 -6.67
C ASP A 293 -4.74 5.15 -7.04
N ARG A 294 -5.35 5.51 -8.19
CA ARG A 294 -5.49 6.90 -8.60
C ARG A 294 -6.34 7.75 -7.66
N ALA A 295 -7.36 7.15 -7.03
CA ALA A 295 -8.28 7.83 -6.12
C ALA A 295 -7.68 8.09 -4.72
N ARG A 296 -6.48 7.60 -4.43
CA ARG A 296 -5.81 7.89 -3.16
C ARG A 296 -5.60 9.40 -3.01
N PRO A 297 -5.81 9.96 -1.80
CA PRO A 297 -5.49 11.35 -1.52
C PRO A 297 -4.03 11.65 -1.84
N ASP A 298 -3.78 12.83 -2.40
CA ASP A 298 -2.41 13.32 -2.60
C ASP A 298 -1.77 13.65 -1.24
N ASP A 299 -0.48 13.38 -1.09
CA ASP A 299 0.26 13.67 0.14
C ASP A 299 0.39 15.20 0.34
N PRO A 300 -0.22 15.78 1.39
CA PRO A 300 -0.13 17.22 1.63
C PRO A 300 1.31 17.68 1.96
N ALA A 301 2.19 16.75 2.36
CA ALA A 301 3.59 17.00 2.66
C ALA A 301 4.53 16.60 1.50
N TYR A 302 4.00 16.35 0.29
CA TYR A 302 4.78 15.90 -0.86
C TYR A 302 6.01 16.79 -1.12
N ALA A 303 7.18 16.17 -1.17
CA ALA A 303 8.44 16.79 -1.57
C ALA A 303 8.78 16.40 -3.01
N PRO A 304 9.16 17.37 -3.88
CA PRO A 304 9.47 17.08 -5.27
C PRO A 304 10.71 16.17 -5.39
N GLN A 305 10.60 15.19 -6.28
CA GLN A 305 11.60 14.16 -6.56
C GLN A 305 12.34 14.46 -7.87
N ALA A 306 11.62 14.93 -8.89
CA ALA A 306 12.20 15.24 -10.21
C ALA A 306 12.63 16.71 -10.34
N LEU A 307 11.90 17.61 -9.69
CA LEU A 307 12.09 19.06 -9.73
C LEU A 307 12.74 19.59 -8.45
N THR A 308 13.34 20.78 -8.57
CA THR A 308 13.75 21.56 -7.39
C THR A 308 12.54 22.26 -6.75
N ALA A 309 12.64 22.65 -5.48
CA ALA A 309 11.54 23.35 -4.79
C ALA A 309 11.03 24.62 -5.52
N PRO A 310 11.89 25.50 -6.08
CA PRO A 310 11.42 26.65 -6.87
C PRO A 310 10.70 26.27 -8.17
N GLN A 311 11.21 25.27 -8.89
CA GLN A 311 10.58 24.74 -10.11
C GLN A 311 9.21 24.16 -9.79
N PHE A 312 9.12 23.37 -8.72
CA PHE A 312 7.88 22.76 -8.25
C PHE A 312 6.84 23.80 -7.83
N ALA A 313 7.24 24.85 -7.11
CA ALA A 313 6.37 25.97 -6.76
C ALA A 313 5.81 26.68 -8.00
N THR A 314 6.65 26.87 -9.02
CA THR A 314 6.24 27.46 -10.31
C THR A 314 5.27 26.55 -11.05
N LEU A 315 5.55 25.24 -11.11
CA LEU A 315 4.66 24.26 -11.74
C LEU A 315 3.29 24.24 -11.07
N ARG A 316 3.23 24.25 -9.73
CA ARG A 316 1.97 24.30 -8.98
C ARG A 316 1.14 25.54 -9.33
N ARG A 317 1.76 26.72 -9.37
CA ARG A 317 1.08 27.97 -9.77
C ARG A 317 0.62 27.97 -11.22
N LEU A 318 1.32 27.25 -12.10
CA LEU A 318 0.93 27.09 -13.50
C LEU A 318 -0.31 26.20 -13.61
N VAL A 319 -0.26 24.97 -13.06
CA VAL A 319 -1.37 24.00 -13.21
C VAL A 319 -2.65 24.45 -12.51
N GLU A 320 -2.56 25.21 -11.42
CA GLU A 320 -3.70 25.88 -10.76
C GLU A 320 -4.50 26.76 -11.73
N ARG A 321 -3.82 27.39 -12.71
CA ARG A 321 -4.46 28.24 -13.73
C ARG A 321 -4.90 27.47 -14.96
N LEU A 322 -4.20 26.39 -15.32
CA LEU A 322 -4.56 25.55 -16.47
C LEU A 322 -5.81 24.72 -16.21
N ILE A 323 -5.94 24.16 -15.01
CA ILE A 323 -7.07 23.33 -14.62
C ILE A 323 -7.55 23.82 -13.26
N PRO A 324 -8.36 24.90 -13.23
CA PRO A 324 -8.98 25.37 -12.00
C PRO A 324 -9.92 24.31 -11.43
N GLN A 325 -9.79 24.04 -10.13
CA GLN A 325 -10.58 23.04 -9.44
C GLN A 325 -11.43 23.73 -8.35
N GLU A 326 -12.73 23.83 -8.58
CA GLU A 326 -13.71 24.35 -7.61
C GLU A 326 -14.11 23.25 -6.62
N THR A 327 -13.16 22.85 -5.76
CA THR A 327 -13.39 21.86 -4.70
C THR A 327 -12.55 22.26 -3.48
N GLU A 328 -13.01 21.89 -2.29
CA GLU A 328 -12.26 22.10 -1.04
C GLU A 328 -10.92 21.34 -1.05
N THR A 329 -10.79 20.39 -1.98
CA THR A 329 -9.89 19.24 -1.86
C THR A 329 -9.21 18.86 -3.20
N PRO A 330 -8.49 19.80 -3.84
CA PRO A 330 -8.07 19.66 -5.23
C PRO A 330 -7.04 18.54 -5.43
N ILE A 331 -7.09 17.91 -6.60
CA ILE A 331 -6.06 16.96 -7.05
C ILE A 331 -4.74 17.73 -7.21
N ASP A 332 -3.66 17.31 -6.54
CA ASP A 332 -2.34 17.95 -6.68
C ASP A 332 -1.66 17.50 -7.98
N LEU A 333 -2.09 18.12 -9.08
CA LEU A 333 -1.57 17.84 -10.41
C LEU A 333 -0.06 18.10 -10.50
N ALA A 334 0.49 19.05 -9.75
CA ALA A 334 1.92 19.32 -9.77
C ALA A 334 2.71 18.18 -9.13
N ALA A 335 2.28 17.67 -7.98
CA ALA A 335 2.89 16.51 -7.33
C ALA A 335 2.84 15.26 -8.23
N ARG A 336 1.70 15.01 -8.88
CA ARG A 336 1.54 13.87 -9.79
C ARG A 336 2.39 13.99 -11.06
N LEU A 337 2.55 15.20 -11.61
CA LEU A 337 3.46 15.44 -12.75
C LEU A 337 4.93 15.26 -12.34
N ASP A 338 5.32 15.72 -11.16
CA ASP A 338 6.68 15.51 -10.64
C ASP A 338 7.00 14.02 -10.44
N ALA A 339 6.08 13.27 -9.82
CA ALA A 339 6.19 11.83 -9.66
C ALA A 339 6.26 11.10 -11.02
N MET A 340 5.43 11.49 -11.99
CA MET A 340 5.45 10.94 -13.35
C MET A 340 6.84 11.12 -14.01
N MET A 341 7.47 12.27 -13.82
CA MET A 341 8.83 12.52 -14.33
C MET A 341 9.88 11.70 -13.60
N ALA A 342 9.76 11.56 -12.27
CA ALA A 342 10.70 10.79 -11.45
C ALA A 342 10.66 9.28 -11.79
N GLU A 343 9.46 8.75 -12.02
CA GLU A 343 9.25 7.34 -12.35
C GLU A 343 9.35 7.04 -13.86
N ALA A 344 9.48 8.08 -14.70
CA ALA A 344 9.48 8.00 -16.16
C ALA A 344 8.24 7.29 -16.73
N THR A 345 7.07 7.52 -16.13
CA THR A 345 5.78 6.91 -16.50
C THR A 345 4.96 7.79 -17.44
N GLY A 346 5.63 8.71 -18.15
CA GLY A 346 5.01 9.58 -19.15
C GLY A 346 4.36 8.79 -20.29
N ASN A 347 3.68 9.52 -21.17
CA ASN A 347 2.89 8.91 -22.23
C ASN A 347 3.74 8.30 -23.38
N GLY A 348 5.06 8.52 -23.35
CA GLY A 348 6.02 8.00 -24.33
C GLY A 348 6.16 8.85 -25.61
N TRP A 349 5.43 9.96 -25.71
CA TRP A 349 5.49 10.93 -26.80
C TRP A 349 6.08 12.25 -26.31
N ARG A 350 6.92 12.85 -27.15
CA ARG A 350 7.43 14.22 -26.99
C ARG A 350 7.68 14.84 -28.36
N PHE A 351 7.63 16.16 -28.45
CA PHE A 351 8.12 16.86 -29.63
C PHE A 351 9.63 16.62 -29.82
N GLU A 352 10.05 16.38 -31.07
CA GLU A 352 11.46 16.17 -31.43
C GLU A 352 12.35 17.35 -31.00
N ALA A 353 11.81 18.57 -31.07
CA ALA A 353 12.50 19.81 -30.73
C ALA A 353 12.71 20.03 -29.22
N LEU A 354 12.03 19.26 -28.36
CA LEU A 354 12.20 19.32 -26.91
C LEU A 354 13.24 18.30 -26.43
N PRO A 355 13.92 18.54 -25.29
CA PRO A 355 14.77 17.54 -24.66
C PRO A 355 13.91 16.41 -24.04
N THR A 356 14.48 15.59 -23.15
CA THR A 356 13.70 14.59 -22.39
C THR A 356 12.61 15.28 -21.56
N ASP A 357 11.52 14.60 -21.23
CA ASP A 357 10.42 15.23 -20.48
C ASP A 357 10.90 15.87 -19.16
N PRO A 358 11.70 15.20 -18.31
CA PRO A 358 12.23 15.84 -17.09
C PRO A 358 13.06 17.10 -17.38
N ASP A 359 13.90 17.06 -18.41
CA ASP A 359 14.72 18.22 -18.77
C ASP A 359 13.89 19.34 -19.41
N ALA A 360 12.85 19.00 -20.17
CA ALA A 360 11.95 19.97 -20.79
C ALA A 360 11.19 20.75 -19.72
N TYR A 361 10.66 20.06 -18.70
CA TYR A 361 10.02 20.70 -17.56
C TYR A 361 11.01 21.57 -16.78
N ARG A 362 12.20 21.07 -16.44
CA ARG A 362 13.22 21.89 -15.73
C ARG A 362 13.59 23.15 -16.51
N HIS A 363 13.91 23.00 -17.79
CA HIS A 363 14.31 24.13 -18.64
C HIS A 363 13.18 25.14 -18.81
N ALA A 364 11.94 24.68 -18.99
CA ALA A 364 10.79 25.57 -19.12
C ALA A 364 10.48 26.32 -17.83
N LEU A 365 10.47 25.61 -16.68
CA LEU A 365 10.19 26.21 -15.38
C LEU A 365 11.26 27.23 -14.98
N ASP A 366 12.52 26.96 -15.32
CA ASP A 366 13.58 27.94 -15.12
C ASP A 366 13.44 29.14 -16.08
N THR A 367 13.06 28.92 -17.35
CA THR A 367 12.77 30.04 -18.27
C THR A 367 11.63 30.89 -17.70
N LEU A 368 10.54 30.28 -17.20
CA LEU A 368 9.41 30.98 -16.58
C LEU A 368 9.83 31.81 -15.36
N ALA A 369 10.77 31.31 -14.56
CA ALA A 369 11.29 32.02 -13.39
C ALA A 369 12.06 33.30 -13.76
N GLU A 370 12.63 33.36 -14.97
CA GLU A 370 13.45 34.46 -15.47
C GLU A 370 12.70 35.42 -16.41
N LEU A 371 11.44 35.11 -16.75
CA LEU A 371 10.64 35.98 -17.62
C LEU A 371 10.43 37.35 -16.98
N PRO A 372 10.58 38.46 -17.75
CA PRO A 372 10.27 39.79 -17.25
C PRO A 372 8.75 39.94 -17.09
N LEU A 373 8.27 39.96 -15.84
CA LEU A 373 6.85 40.08 -15.51
C LEU A 373 6.55 41.45 -14.87
N PRO A 374 5.47 42.14 -15.29
CA PRO A 374 5.08 43.41 -14.69
C PRO A 374 4.82 43.28 -13.18
N GLY A 375 5.57 44.00 -12.36
CA GLY A 375 5.31 44.09 -10.91
C GLY A 375 5.60 42.83 -10.09
N ALA A 376 6.26 41.82 -10.68
CA ALA A 376 6.58 40.56 -10.00
C ALA A 376 8.02 40.12 -10.24
N THR A 377 8.60 39.41 -9.27
CA THR A 377 9.96 38.87 -9.31
C THR A 377 10.04 37.50 -9.97
N SER A 378 8.93 36.77 -10.05
CA SER A 378 8.85 35.46 -10.69
C SER A 378 7.40 35.15 -11.10
N PHE A 379 7.21 34.16 -11.98
CA PHE A 379 5.87 33.68 -12.33
C PHE A 379 5.08 33.22 -11.10
N ALA A 380 5.73 32.49 -10.20
CA ALA A 380 5.10 31.93 -9.00
C ALA A 380 4.63 33.01 -7.99
N GLU A 381 5.31 34.14 -7.93
CA GLU A 381 5.01 35.26 -7.02
C GLU A 381 4.12 36.34 -7.66
N SER A 382 3.81 36.21 -8.96
CA SER A 382 2.97 37.16 -9.68
C SER A 382 1.47 36.98 -9.38
N ASP A 383 0.70 38.06 -9.55
CA ASP A 383 -0.75 38.01 -9.40
C ASP A 383 -1.43 37.12 -10.46
N GLU A 384 -2.69 36.76 -10.23
CA GLU A 384 -3.41 35.84 -11.13
C GLU A 384 -3.55 36.41 -12.55
N ALA A 385 -3.77 37.72 -12.69
CA ALA A 385 -3.92 38.36 -13.99
C ALA A 385 -2.64 38.29 -14.82
N THR A 386 -1.49 38.48 -14.17
CA THR A 386 -0.16 38.36 -14.80
C THR A 386 0.13 36.92 -15.19
N ARG A 387 -0.21 35.94 -14.35
CA ARG A 387 -0.07 34.51 -14.69
C ARG A 387 -0.94 34.14 -15.89
N ASP A 388 -2.21 34.54 -15.90
CA ASP A 388 -3.14 34.26 -17.00
C ASP A 388 -2.69 34.89 -18.32
N GLU A 389 -2.22 36.14 -18.29
CA GLU A 389 -1.67 36.80 -19.47
C GLU A 389 -0.42 36.08 -19.98
N THR A 390 0.49 35.70 -19.09
CA THR A 390 1.71 34.99 -19.45
C THR A 390 1.41 33.64 -20.09
N ILE A 391 0.49 32.86 -19.50
CA ILE A 391 0.02 31.58 -20.06
C ILE A 391 -0.59 31.79 -21.44
N ARG A 392 -1.46 32.80 -21.62
CA ARG A 392 -2.08 33.12 -22.92
C ARG A 392 -1.04 33.47 -23.98
N ARG A 393 -0.01 34.25 -23.63
CA ARG A 393 1.08 34.60 -24.55
C ARG A 393 1.95 33.39 -24.91
N ILE A 394 2.22 32.48 -23.97
CA ILE A 394 2.94 31.22 -24.26
C ILE A 394 2.09 30.37 -25.22
N ALA A 395 0.81 30.19 -24.94
CA ALA A 395 -0.10 29.41 -25.79
C ALA A 395 -0.23 29.98 -27.21
N ALA A 396 -0.18 31.31 -27.35
CA ALA A 396 -0.21 31.99 -28.65
C ALA A 396 1.14 32.05 -29.37
N GLY A 397 2.25 31.64 -28.73
CA GLY A 397 3.60 31.79 -29.28
C GLY A 397 4.10 33.25 -29.31
N GLU A 398 3.56 34.10 -28.46
CA GLU A 398 3.84 35.55 -28.39
C GLU A 398 4.79 35.91 -27.22
N ILE A 399 5.38 34.91 -26.57
CA ILE A 399 6.35 35.12 -25.50
C ILE A 399 7.76 35.30 -26.10
N GLU A 400 8.41 36.41 -25.75
CA GLU A 400 9.80 36.64 -26.12
C GLU A 400 10.70 36.02 -25.04
N ALA A 401 11.29 34.86 -25.36
CA ALA A 401 12.31 34.22 -24.55
C ALA A 401 13.50 33.85 -25.46
N PRO A 402 14.71 34.39 -25.20
CA PRO A 402 15.86 34.19 -26.07
C PRO A 402 16.43 32.76 -26.04
N GLY A 403 16.02 31.94 -25.06
CA GLY A 403 16.58 30.61 -24.83
C GLY A 403 18.03 30.65 -24.32
N GLY A 404 18.67 29.49 -24.22
CA GLY A 404 20.05 29.36 -23.78
C GLY A 404 20.35 27.97 -23.18
N PRO A 405 21.59 27.74 -22.70
CA PRO A 405 21.91 26.51 -21.99
C PRO A 405 20.97 26.31 -20.79
N GLY A 406 20.21 25.22 -20.79
CA GLY A 406 19.24 24.93 -19.73
C GLY A 406 17.96 25.79 -19.78
N ARG A 407 17.68 26.48 -20.89
CA ARG A 407 16.49 27.34 -21.06
C ARG A 407 15.82 27.05 -22.40
N LEU A 408 14.49 27.05 -22.41
CA LEU A 408 13.73 27.03 -23.66
C LEU A 408 13.59 28.45 -24.24
N ASP A 409 13.64 28.55 -25.57
CA ASP A 409 13.23 29.77 -26.28
C ASP A 409 11.70 29.86 -26.37
N GLY A 410 11.16 30.93 -26.95
CA GLY A 410 9.70 31.13 -27.04
C GLY A 410 8.96 30.02 -27.79
N ALA A 411 9.58 29.45 -28.83
CA ALA A 411 9.02 28.33 -29.58
C ALA A 411 9.03 27.04 -28.74
N GLY A 412 10.14 26.75 -28.05
CA GLY A 412 10.27 25.63 -27.13
C GLY A 412 9.28 25.71 -25.97
N LEU A 413 9.08 26.90 -25.37
CA LEU A 413 8.06 27.11 -24.34
C LEU A 413 6.65 26.81 -24.86
N THR A 414 6.35 27.18 -26.11
CA THR A 414 5.04 26.91 -26.74
C THR A 414 4.81 25.41 -26.93
N LEU A 415 5.84 24.66 -27.34
CA LEU A 415 5.76 23.21 -27.48
C LEU A 415 5.64 22.51 -26.11
N TRP A 416 6.47 22.91 -25.15
CA TRP A 416 6.40 22.38 -23.79
C TRP A 416 5.04 22.68 -23.13
N PHE A 417 4.46 23.84 -23.38
CA PHE A 417 3.14 24.19 -22.90
C PHE A 417 2.06 23.20 -23.36
N GLN A 418 2.17 22.67 -24.59
CA GLN A 418 1.24 21.65 -25.08
C GLN A 418 1.42 20.32 -24.34
N GLU A 419 2.67 19.95 -24.00
CA GLU A 419 2.96 18.74 -23.21
C GLU A 419 2.38 18.85 -21.79
N VAL A 420 2.70 19.92 -21.06
CA VAL A 420 2.20 20.10 -19.67
C VAL A 420 0.68 20.19 -19.62
N LEU A 421 0.05 20.83 -20.61
CA LEU A 421 -1.41 20.88 -20.71
C LEU A 421 -1.99 19.47 -20.97
N SER A 422 -1.40 18.71 -21.88
CA SER A 422 -1.82 17.35 -22.20
C SER A 422 -1.68 16.43 -20.99
N ASP A 423 -0.54 16.45 -20.31
CA ASP A 423 -0.27 15.58 -19.16
C ASP A 423 -1.15 15.95 -17.96
N ALA A 424 -1.27 17.24 -17.64
CA ALA A 424 -2.15 17.71 -16.57
C ALA A 424 -3.61 17.32 -16.83
N LEU A 425 -4.09 17.52 -18.07
CA LEU A 425 -5.46 17.16 -18.45
C LEU A 425 -5.69 15.65 -18.37
N ARG A 426 -4.72 14.83 -18.75
CA ARG A 426 -4.81 13.37 -18.65
C ARG A 426 -4.88 12.92 -17.20
N LEU A 427 -4.02 13.44 -16.33
CA LEU A 427 -4.05 13.14 -14.89
C LEU A 427 -5.40 13.55 -14.29
N TYR A 428 -5.88 14.75 -14.61
CA TYR A 428 -7.16 15.26 -14.13
C TYR A 428 -8.34 14.42 -14.63
N ALA A 429 -8.47 14.18 -15.94
CA ALA A 429 -9.59 13.45 -16.53
C ALA A 429 -9.59 11.96 -16.17
N ALA A 430 -8.41 11.38 -15.92
CA ALA A 430 -8.27 9.99 -15.51
C ALA A 430 -8.50 9.77 -14.01
N HIS A 431 -8.63 10.84 -13.21
CA HIS A 431 -8.90 10.75 -11.78
C HIS A 431 -10.36 10.36 -11.51
N PRO A 432 -10.63 9.37 -10.64
CA PRO A 432 -11.99 8.92 -10.37
C PRO A 432 -12.93 10.01 -9.84
N ALA A 433 -12.44 10.97 -9.04
CA ALA A 433 -13.27 12.09 -8.57
C ALA A 433 -13.74 12.97 -9.75
N THR A 434 -12.87 13.23 -10.72
CA THR A 434 -13.23 13.94 -11.96
C THR A 434 -14.25 13.16 -12.77
N MET A 435 -14.05 11.84 -12.92
CA MET A 435 -15.01 10.98 -13.63
C MET A 435 -16.40 10.98 -12.95
N ALA A 436 -16.43 10.95 -11.61
CA ALA A 436 -17.66 11.03 -10.82
C ALA A 436 -18.37 12.38 -10.99
N ARG A 437 -17.61 13.48 -10.99
CA ARG A 437 -18.13 14.83 -11.21
C ARG A 437 -18.83 14.97 -12.55
N ILE A 438 -18.27 14.41 -13.61
CA ILE A 438 -18.85 14.47 -14.97
C ILE A 438 -19.80 13.30 -15.27
N GLY A 439 -20.03 12.39 -14.32
CA GLY A 439 -20.91 11.22 -14.50
C GLY A 439 -20.40 10.21 -15.54
N TYR A 440 -19.09 10.16 -15.79
CA TYR A 440 -18.53 9.22 -16.75
C TYR A 440 -18.65 7.79 -16.22
N SER A 441 -19.36 6.90 -16.91
CA SER A 441 -19.55 5.51 -16.47
C SER A 441 -18.79 4.49 -17.33
N GLY A 442 -18.03 4.95 -18.33
CA GLY A 442 -17.38 4.10 -19.35
C GLY A 442 -16.33 3.11 -18.83
N ILE A 443 -15.96 3.21 -17.54
CA ILE A 443 -15.14 2.23 -16.83
C ILE A 443 -15.86 0.87 -16.64
N ALA A 444 -17.19 0.85 -16.72
CA ALA A 444 -18.04 -0.31 -16.48
C ALA A 444 -18.18 -1.23 -17.72
N ASN A 445 -17.05 -1.58 -18.33
CA ASN A 445 -17.02 -2.28 -19.62
C ASN A 445 -16.54 -3.74 -19.57
N GLY A 446 -16.10 -4.27 -18.42
CA GLY A 446 -15.43 -5.58 -18.34
C GLY A 446 -15.95 -6.49 -17.22
N GLY A 447 -16.34 -7.71 -17.58
CA GLY A 447 -16.85 -8.71 -16.62
C GLY A 447 -15.76 -9.38 -15.75
N PRO A 448 -16.17 -10.17 -14.73
CA PRO A 448 -15.33 -10.67 -13.64
C PRO A 448 -14.18 -11.63 -14.03
N GLY A 449 -13.97 -11.92 -15.32
CA GLY A 449 -12.87 -12.76 -15.81
C GLY A 449 -12.17 -12.24 -17.07
N GLY A 450 -12.42 -11.00 -17.50
CA GLY A 450 -11.84 -10.43 -18.73
C GLY A 450 -12.31 -11.09 -20.05
N ALA A 451 -13.04 -12.21 -19.98
CA ALA A 451 -13.48 -12.99 -21.14
C ALA A 451 -14.78 -12.49 -21.82
N GLY A 452 -15.30 -11.32 -21.44
CA GLY A 452 -16.46 -10.73 -22.09
C GLY A 452 -16.73 -9.29 -21.67
N PHE A 453 -16.95 -8.42 -22.66
CA PHE A 453 -17.46 -7.07 -22.43
C PHE A 453 -18.93 -7.18 -22.01
N GLN A 454 -19.25 -6.83 -20.76
CA GLN A 454 -20.65 -6.77 -20.32
C GLN A 454 -21.37 -5.53 -20.86
N GLY A 455 -20.63 -4.54 -21.34
CA GLY A 455 -21.06 -3.46 -22.23
C GLY A 455 -22.26 -2.63 -21.77
N PHE A 456 -22.62 -1.64 -22.57
CA PHE A 456 -23.85 -0.88 -22.43
C PHE A 456 -24.89 -1.45 -23.39
N ARG A 457 -26.11 -1.68 -22.93
CA ARG A 457 -27.26 -2.11 -23.74
C ARG A 457 -28.10 -0.92 -24.18
N ARG A 458 -28.19 0.11 -23.32
CA ARG A 458 -28.80 1.40 -23.63
C ARG A 458 -27.76 2.28 -24.33
N VAL A 459 -28.04 2.59 -25.59
CA VAL A 459 -27.14 3.38 -26.47
C VAL A 459 -27.81 4.65 -26.99
N GLY A 460 -29.05 4.92 -26.57
CA GLY A 460 -29.73 6.17 -26.90
C GLY A 460 -29.11 7.37 -26.18
N ILE A 461 -29.17 8.55 -26.82
CA ILE A 461 -28.70 9.80 -26.22
C ILE A 461 -29.53 10.08 -24.95
N GLY A 462 -28.85 10.22 -23.81
CA GLY A 462 -29.49 10.46 -22.51
C GLY A 462 -30.11 9.21 -21.87
N GLU A 463 -30.03 8.05 -22.52
CA GLU A 463 -30.43 6.79 -21.89
C GLU A 463 -29.31 6.27 -21.00
N ARG A 464 -29.67 5.90 -19.77
CA ARG A 464 -28.71 5.43 -18.76
C ARG A 464 -29.07 4.05 -18.28
N GLU A 465 -28.08 3.21 -18.07
CA GLU A 465 -28.23 1.93 -17.41
C GLU A 465 -28.54 2.12 -15.92
N PRO A 466 -29.27 1.19 -15.29
CA PRO A 466 -29.61 1.27 -13.86
C PRO A 466 -28.40 1.31 -12.92
N PHE A 467 -27.23 0.85 -13.38
CA PHE A 467 -26.00 0.83 -12.59
C PHE A 467 -25.18 2.12 -12.69
N GLU A 468 -25.56 3.06 -13.56
CA GLU A 468 -24.77 4.27 -13.75
C GLU A 468 -25.03 5.28 -12.61
N PRO A 469 -23.98 5.69 -11.88
CA PRO A 469 -24.12 6.69 -10.82
C PRO A 469 -24.40 8.06 -11.43
N LEU A 470 -25.36 8.82 -10.88
CA LEU A 470 -25.62 10.20 -11.32
C LEU A 470 -24.36 11.06 -11.21
N ALA A 471 -24.16 12.01 -12.12
CA ALA A 471 -23.09 12.99 -11.94
C ALA A 471 -23.29 13.70 -10.59
N ALA A 472 -22.20 14.02 -9.90
CA ALA A 472 -22.29 14.79 -8.64
C ALA A 472 -23.06 16.11 -8.86
N ALA A 473 -22.81 16.77 -10.01
CA ALA A 473 -23.47 18.01 -10.41
C ALA A 473 -24.99 17.88 -10.65
N ASP A 474 -25.48 16.70 -11.03
CA ASP A 474 -26.90 16.46 -11.36
C ASP A 474 -27.73 16.05 -10.14
N ARG A 475 -27.10 15.65 -9.03
CA ARG A 475 -27.79 15.26 -7.78
C ARG A 475 -28.26 16.45 -6.94
N ALA A 476 -27.72 17.64 -7.18
CA ALA A 476 -28.08 18.88 -6.51
C ALA A 476 -29.25 19.63 -7.17
N ARG A 477 -29.81 19.09 -8.25
CA ARG A 477 -30.98 19.62 -8.97
C ARG A 477 -32.17 18.69 -8.79
#